data_AF-A0A8J2W9G6-F1
#
_entry.id   AF-A0A8J2W9G6-F1
#
_cell.length_a   1.000
_cell.length_b   1.000
_cell.length_c   1.000
_cell.angle_alpha   90.00
_cell.angle_beta   90.00
_cell.angle_gamma   90.00
#
_symmetry.space_group_name_H-M   'P 1'
#
loop_
_entity.id
_entity.type
_entity.pdbx_description
1 polymer ?
#
loop_
_entity_poly.entity_id
_entity_poly.type
_entity_poly.pdbx_seq_one_letter_code
_entity_poly.pdbx_strand_id
1 'polypeptide(L)'
;MSWIWALGWSICPLVGWGAYAMDGIMGTCSYDYVSQNMNNKSHILAATFANYILPIIIIAGCYYFIVHAVFRHEEELRAQAKKMNVASLRSNNDQQQVSAEIRIAKVSIMNVSMWLTAWTPFAVICIMGTWGDVSKITPLVSAIPVILAKTSCAYNPLIYAISHPKYRECLKQMFPWMCIVEEKKSVVDNQSVITEKTEMTETVKCESA
;
A
#
# COMPACT_ATOMS: atom_id res chain seq x y z
N MET A 1 15.21 -11.27 -6.54
CA MET A 1 15.95 -10.29 -5.71
C MET A 1 15.31 -10.08 -4.34
N SER A 2 14.02 -9.73 -4.24
CA SER A 2 13.36 -9.45 -2.95
C SER A 2 13.42 -10.60 -1.93
N TRP A 3 13.29 -11.85 -2.38
CA TRP A 3 13.43 -13.03 -1.50
C TRP A 3 14.81 -13.16 -0.87
N ILE A 4 15.88 -12.93 -1.65
CA ILE A 4 17.26 -12.99 -1.15
C ILE A 4 17.48 -11.89 -0.11
N TRP A 5 16.97 -10.68 -0.37
CA TRP A 5 17.05 -9.57 0.58
C TRP A 5 16.31 -9.89 1.89
N ALA A 6 15.06 -10.34 1.80
CA ALA A 6 14.24 -10.67 2.96
C ALA A 6 14.83 -11.83 3.79
N LEU A 7 15.26 -12.90 3.12
CA LEU A 7 15.90 -14.04 3.79
C LEU A 7 17.24 -13.66 4.39
N GLY A 8 18.05 -12.85 3.71
CA GLY A 8 19.33 -12.37 4.21
C GLY A 8 19.20 -11.69 5.57
N TRP A 9 18.33 -10.68 5.68
CA TRP A 9 18.10 -9.97 6.94
C TRP A 9 17.41 -10.83 8.01
N SER A 10 16.52 -11.75 7.61
CA SER A 10 15.82 -12.64 8.55
C SER A 10 16.72 -13.72 9.14
N ILE A 11 17.75 -14.15 8.40
CA ILE A 11 18.71 -15.17 8.83
C ILE A 11 19.82 -14.58 9.71
N CYS A 12 20.14 -13.28 9.60
CA CYS A 12 21.20 -12.64 10.39
C CYS A 12 21.15 -12.98 11.90
N PRO A 13 19.99 -12.89 12.60
CA PRO A 13 19.91 -13.28 14.00
C PRO A 13 20.14 -14.78 14.27
N LEU A 14 19.83 -15.65 13.30
CA LEU A 14 20.04 -17.10 13.42
C LEU A 14 21.52 -17.49 13.31
N VAL A 15 22.30 -16.69 12.59
CA VAL A 15 23.75 -16.89 12.42
C VAL A 15 24.60 -16.02 13.35
N GLY A 16 23.97 -15.38 14.34
CA GLY A 16 24.64 -14.69 15.43
C GLY A 16 24.74 -13.17 15.33
N TRP A 17 24.23 -12.53 14.27
CA TRP A 17 24.15 -11.07 14.19
C TRP A 17 22.74 -10.58 14.57
N GLY A 18 22.57 -10.23 15.85
CA GLY A 18 21.27 -10.04 16.49
C GLY A 18 20.73 -11.31 17.14
N ALA A 19 19.55 -11.23 17.74
CA ALA A 19 18.84 -12.38 18.31
C ALA A 19 17.32 -12.24 18.10
N TYR A 20 16.61 -13.37 18.09
CA TYR A 20 15.16 -13.40 18.24
C TYR A 20 14.82 -13.67 19.71
N ALA A 21 13.88 -12.91 20.26
CA ALA A 21 13.39 -13.06 21.62
C ALA A 21 11.86 -12.96 21.66
N MET A 22 11.26 -13.38 22.78
CA MET A 22 9.82 -13.19 22.99
C MET A 22 9.50 -11.70 23.26
N ASP A 23 8.40 -11.23 22.69
CA ASP A 23 7.85 -9.90 22.95
C ASP A 23 7.25 -9.82 24.37
N GLY A 24 6.97 -8.60 24.87
CA GLY A 24 6.59 -8.35 26.26
C GLY A 24 5.30 -9.02 26.77
N ILE A 25 4.46 -9.57 25.88
CA ILE A 25 3.27 -10.39 26.23
C ILE A 25 3.53 -11.89 26.21
N MET A 26 4.76 -12.31 25.89
CA MET A 26 5.21 -13.70 25.78
C MET A 26 4.38 -14.61 24.85
N GLY A 27 3.61 -14.03 23.93
CA GLY A 27 2.78 -14.76 22.96
C GLY A 27 3.37 -14.81 21.55
N THR A 28 4.34 -13.94 21.24
CA THR A 28 4.99 -13.87 19.92
C THR A 28 6.49 -13.64 20.06
N CYS A 29 7.23 -14.01 19.02
CA CYS A 29 8.65 -13.68 18.89
C CYS A 29 8.86 -12.52 17.93
N SER A 30 9.93 -11.76 18.18
CA SER A 30 10.44 -10.69 17.35
C SER A 30 11.95 -10.51 17.56
N TYR A 31 12.54 -9.48 16.97
CA TYR A 31 13.95 -9.13 17.24
C TYR A 31 14.13 -8.81 18.72
N ASP A 32 15.28 -9.19 19.28
CA ASP A 32 15.65 -8.82 20.66
C ASP A 32 16.05 -7.33 20.71
N TYR A 33 15.04 -6.48 20.86
CA TYR A 33 15.20 -5.04 21.07
C TYR A 33 15.37 -4.65 22.54
N VAL A 34 15.42 -5.62 23.47
CA VAL A 34 15.53 -5.36 24.91
C VAL A 34 17.00 -5.45 25.36
N SER A 35 17.73 -6.45 24.88
CA SER A 35 19.13 -6.61 25.24
C SER A 35 20.01 -5.55 24.57
N GLN A 36 20.65 -4.71 25.39
CA GLN A 36 21.46 -3.58 24.94
C GLN A 36 22.92 -3.95 24.60
N ASN A 37 23.18 -5.16 24.11
CA ASN A 37 24.51 -5.54 23.63
C ASN A 37 24.80 -4.90 22.25
N MET A 38 26.07 -4.69 21.92
CA MET A 38 26.45 -4.04 20.64
C MET A 38 25.98 -4.84 19.42
N ASN A 39 25.88 -6.17 19.57
CA ASN A 39 25.41 -7.07 18.54
C ASN A 39 23.96 -6.76 18.11
N ASN A 40 23.03 -6.71 19.06
CA ASN A 40 21.62 -6.42 18.82
C ASN A 40 21.40 -4.96 18.40
N LYS A 41 22.11 -4.02 19.04
CA LYS A 41 22.04 -2.60 18.65
C LYS A 41 22.43 -2.38 17.19
N SER A 42 23.56 -2.96 16.76
CA SER A 42 24.04 -2.83 15.39
C SER A 42 23.12 -3.53 14.39
N HIS A 43 22.64 -4.73 14.71
CA HIS A 43 21.70 -5.45 13.86
C HIS A 43 20.38 -4.70 13.69
N ILE A 44 19.76 -4.24 14.79
CA ILE A 44 18.47 -3.53 14.74
C ILE A 44 18.60 -2.20 14.01
N LEU A 45 19.69 -1.45 14.22
CA LEU A 45 19.93 -0.21 13.50
C LEU A 45 20.09 -0.47 11.98
N ALA A 46 20.89 -1.47 11.62
CA ALA A 46 21.11 -1.85 10.22
C ALA A 46 19.83 -2.37 9.56
N ALA A 47 19.08 -3.25 10.24
CA ALA A 47 17.82 -3.79 9.75
C ALA A 47 16.75 -2.70 9.60
N THR A 48 16.69 -1.74 10.52
CA THR A 48 15.78 -0.58 10.41
C THR A 48 16.16 0.28 9.21
N PHE A 49 17.44 0.58 9.02
CA PHE A 49 17.87 1.35 7.86
C PHE A 49 17.54 0.62 6.54
N ALA A 50 17.91 -0.66 6.45
CA ALA A 50 17.84 -1.44 5.23
C ALA A 50 16.42 -1.88 4.84
N ASN A 51 15.57 -2.23 5.82
CA ASN A 51 14.22 -2.76 5.57
C ASN A 51 13.12 -1.73 5.77
N TYR A 52 13.41 -0.59 6.39
CA TYR A 52 12.42 0.46 6.63
C TYR A 52 12.78 1.76 5.92
N ILE A 53 13.93 2.37 6.24
CA ILE A 53 14.29 3.70 5.71
C ILE A 53 14.62 3.65 4.21
N LEU A 54 15.41 2.70 3.75
CA LEU A 54 15.81 2.57 2.36
C LEU A 54 14.59 2.36 1.42
N PRO A 55 13.65 1.44 1.71
CA PRO A 55 12.41 1.33 0.95
C PRO A 55 11.60 2.62 0.91
N ILE A 56 11.50 3.35 2.03
CA ILE A 56 10.80 4.65 2.06
C ILE A 56 11.45 5.66 1.10
N ILE A 57 12.78 5.75 1.11
CA ILE A 57 13.52 6.65 0.21
C ILE A 57 13.27 6.28 -1.25
N ILE A 58 13.34 4.99 -1.58
CA ILE A 58 13.09 4.50 -2.95
C ILE A 58 11.65 4.84 -3.37
N ILE A 59 10.67 4.54 -2.51
CA ILE A 59 9.26 4.80 -2.80
C ILE A 59 9.01 6.30 -2.98
N ALA A 60 9.54 7.14 -2.09
CA ALA A 60 9.43 8.59 -2.18
C ALA A 60 10.05 9.11 -3.48
N GLY A 61 11.22 8.61 -3.87
CA GLY A 61 11.87 8.93 -5.14
C GLY A 61 11.00 8.55 -6.34
N CYS A 62 10.49 7.30 -6.38
CA CYS A 62 9.62 6.84 -7.45
C CYS A 62 8.36 7.72 -7.59
N TYR A 63 7.68 8.03 -6.49
CA TYR A 63 6.48 8.87 -6.54
C TYR A 63 6.78 10.32 -6.89
N TYR A 64 7.92 10.86 -6.44
CA TYR A 64 8.36 12.18 -6.87
C TYR A 64 8.49 12.24 -8.40
N PHE A 65 9.13 11.25 -9.02
CA PHE A 65 9.26 11.19 -10.48
C PHE A 65 7.90 10.99 -11.18
N ILE A 66 6.99 10.19 -10.62
CA ILE A 66 5.64 10.00 -11.18
C ILE A 66 4.89 11.33 -11.17
N VAL A 67 4.85 12.03 -10.04
CA VAL A 67 4.14 13.31 -9.89
C VAL A 67 4.75 14.36 -10.84
N HIS A 68 6.08 14.42 -10.92
CA HIS A 68 6.76 15.31 -11.86
C HIS A 68 6.42 15.00 -13.33
N ALA A 69 6.35 13.71 -13.70
CA ALA A 69 5.96 13.30 -15.04
C ALA A 69 4.50 13.68 -15.36
N VAL A 70 3.59 13.54 -14.39
CA VAL A 70 2.18 13.95 -14.54
C VAL A 70 2.05 15.45 -14.78
N PHE A 71 2.75 16.27 -13.99
CA PHE A 71 2.72 17.73 -14.19
C PHE A 71 3.27 18.15 -15.55
N ARG A 72 4.37 17.54 -16.00
CA ARG A 72 4.93 17.80 -17.33
C ARG A 72 3.96 17.38 -18.44
N HIS A 73 3.32 16.22 -18.30
CA HIS A 73 2.33 15.75 -19.26
C HIS A 73 1.10 16.67 -19.33
N GLU A 74 0.61 17.18 -18.19
CA GLU A 74 -0.47 18.17 -18.18
C GLU A 74 -0.09 19.47 -18.90
N GLU A 75 1.14 19.94 -18.74
CA GLU A 75 1.62 21.16 -19.40
C GLU A 75 1.74 20.96 -20.92
N GLU A 76 2.29 19.83 -21.36
CA GLU A 76 2.37 19.45 -22.78
C GLU A 76 0.97 19.35 -23.41
N LEU A 77 0.01 18.72 -22.71
CA LEU A 77 -1.38 18.65 -23.16
C LEU A 77 -2.01 20.04 -23.28
N ARG A 78 -1.79 20.93 -22.29
CA ARG A 78 -2.27 22.33 -22.35
C ARG A 78 -1.63 23.10 -23.51
N ALA A 79 -0.36 22.85 -23.81
CA ALA A 79 0.34 23.49 -24.92
C ALA A 79 -0.13 22.97 -26.29
N GLN A 80 -0.40 21.67 -26.41
CA GLN A 80 -0.96 21.06 -27.63
C GLN A 80 -2.38 21.55 -27.90
N ALA A 81 -3.23 21.68 -26.87
CA ALA A 81 -4.58 22.22 -26.99
C ALA A 81 -4.62 23.68 -27.47
N LYS A 82 -3.57 24.47 -27.20
CA LYS A 82 -3.45 25.85 -27.73
C LYS A 82 -3.03 25.89 -29.20
N LYS A 83 -2.23 24.92 -29.67
CA LYS A 83 -1.70 24.86 -31.05
C LYS A 83 -2.68 24.23 -32.03
N MET A 84 -3.45 23.25 -31.58
CA MET A 84 -4.51 22.64 -32.36
C MET A 84 -5.84 23.19 -31.85
N ASN A 85 -6.42 24.17 -32.57
CA ASN A 85 -7.74 24.77 -32.28
C ASN A 85 -8.88 23.75 -32.53
N VAL A 86 -8.76 22.57 -31.93
CA VAL A 86 -9.68 21.46 -32.09
C VAL A 86 -9.88 20.86 -30.70
N ALA A 87 -11.07 21.10 -30.14
CA ALA A 87 -11.49 20.56 -28.85
C ALA A 87 -11.58 19.03 -28.80
N SER A 88 -11.34 18.34 -29.93
CA SER A 88 -11.66 16.91 -30.12
C SER A 88 -10.47 15.98 -30.38
N LEU A 89 -9.22 16.44 -30.36
CA LEU A 89 -8.04 15.55 -30.36
C LEU A 89 -7.68 15.09 -28.94
N ARG A 90 -8.70 14.85 -28.10
CA ARG A 90 -8.54 13.91 -26.99
C ARG A 90 -8.27 12.57 -27.64
N SER A 91 -7.02 12.13 -27.72
CA SER A 91 -6.75 10.70 -27.85
C SER A 91 -7.29 10.07 -26.56
N ASN A 92 -8.60 9.78 -26.56
CA ASN A 92 -9.31 9.24 -25.40
C ASN A 92 -8.55 8.04 -24.83
N ASN A 93 -7.91 7.26 -25.70
CA ASN A 93 -7.08 6.13 -25.33
C ASN A 93 -5.87 6.52 -24.47
N ASP A 94 -5.06 7.52 -24.85
CA ASP A 94 -3.85 7.89 -24.08
C ASP A 94 -4.23 8.51 -22.74
N GLN A 95 -5.25 9.37 -22.72
CA GLN A 95 -5.70 10.02 -21.49
C GLN A 95 -6.41 9.03 -20.53
N GLN A 96 -7.14 8.04 -21.06
CA GLN A 96 -7.71 6.95 -20.26
C GLN A 96 -6.61 6.03 -19.72
N GLN A 97 -5.56 5.72 -20.49
CA GLN A 97 -4.42 4.93 -20.03
C GLN A 97 -3.68 5.62 -18.88
N VAL A 98 -3.32 6.89 -19.03
CA VAL A 98 -2.68 7.67 -17.96
C VAL A 98 -3.57 7.75 -16.71
N SER A 99 -4.88 7.93 -16.88
CA SER A 99 -5.83 7.95 -15.75
C SER A 99 -5.91 6.62 -15.02
N ALA A 100 -5.82 5.49 -15.75
CA ALA A 100 -5.79 4.15 -15.17
C ALA A 100 -4.48 3.91 -14.40
N GLU A 101 -3.34 4.31 -14.95
CA GLU A 101 -2.03 4.23 -14.28
C GLU A 101 -1.99 5.08 -13.01
N ILE A 102 -2.49 6.32 -13.06
CA ILE A 102 -2.61 7.19 -11.88
C ILE A 102 -3.51 6.54 -10.82
N ARG A 103 -4.60 5.88 -11.21
CA ARG A 103 -5.46 5.16 -10.27
C ARG A 103 -4.72 4.02 -9.59
N ILE A 104 -3.94 3.23 -10.33
CA ILE A 104 -3.12 2.16 -9.77
C ILE A 104 -2.07 2.74 -8.81
N ALA A 105 -1.39 3.83 -9.19
CA ALA A 105 -0.45 4.53 -8.33
C ALA A 105 -1.10 5.01 -7.02
N LYS A 106 -2.32 5.57 -7.07
CA LYS A 106 -3.08 5.97 -5.87
C LYS A 106 -3.35 4.80 -4.92
N VAL A 107 -3.77 3.64 -5.45
CA VAL A 107 -3.99 2.44 -4.62
C VAL A 107 -2.67 1.97 -4.00
N SER A 108 -1.57 2.00 -4.75
CA SER A 108 -0.24 1.67 -4.23
C SER A 108 0.22 2.63 -3.13
N ILE A 109 -0.05 3.94 -3.23
CA ILE A 109 0.23 4.91 -2.16
C ILE A 109 -0.58 4.57 -0.90
N MET A 110 -1.86 4.23 -1.05
CA MET A 110 -2.70 3.83 0.09
C MET A 110 -2.10 2.62 0.81
N ASN A 111 -1.71 1.57 0.08
CA ASN A 111 -1.07 0.39 0.66
C ASN A 111 0.23 0.73 1.39
N VAL A 112 1.11 1.53 0.77
CA VAL A 112 2.37 1.94 1.41
C VAL A 112 2.10 2.75 2.67
N SER A 113 1.20 3.73 2.62
CA SER A 113 0.87 4.57 3.78
C SER A 113 0.32 3.74 4.95
N MET A 114 -0.48 2.72 4.67
CA MET A 114 -1.01 1.82 5.68
C MET A 114 0.08 0.91 6.26
N TRP A 115 1.00 0.42 5.41
CA TRP A 115 2.15 -0.34 5.87
C TRP A 115 3.04 0.51 6.79
N LEU A 116 3.33 1.76 6.44
CA LEU A 116 4.13 2.67 7.25
C LEU A 116 3.47 2.96 8.60
N THR A 117 2.17 3.28 8.61
CA THR A 117 1.45 3.51 9.87
C THR A 117 1.40 2.27 10.75
N ALA A 118 1.34 1.08 10.17
CA ALA A 118 1.37 -0.17 10.92
C ALA A 118 2.74 -0.49 11.53
N TRP A 119 3.82 -0.25 10.77
CA TRP A 119 5.18 -0.64 11.17
C TRP A 119 5.96 0.45 11.91
N THR A 120 5.62 1.74 11.73
CA THR A 120 6.32 2.86 12.41
C THR A 120 6.34 2.69 13.92
N PRO A 121 5.21 2.41 14.60
CA PRO A 121 5.22 2.29 16.06
C PRO A 121 6.14 1.17 16.53
N PHE A 122 6.19 0.05 15.79
CA PHE A 122 7.05 -1.08 16.14
C PHE A 122 8.54 -0.74 15.91
N ALA A 123 8.87 -0.10 14.78
CA ALA A 123 10.24 0.36 14.52
C ALA A 123 10.74 1.34 15.61
N VAL A 124 9.87 2.23 16.08
CA VAL A 124 10.18 3.15 17.18
C VAL A 124 10.48 2.39 18.47
N ILE A 125 9.68 1.39 18.84
CA ILE A 125 9.93 0.54 20.01
C ILE A 125 11.28 -0.19 19.89
N CYS A 126 11.61 -0.73 18.72
CA CYS A 126 12.88 -1.41 18.49
C CYS A 126 14.10 -0.49 18.74
N ILE A 127 14.03 0.75 18.23
CA ILE A 127 15.10 1.75 18.41
C ILE A 127 15.13 2.24 19.86
N MET A 128 13.97 2.49 20.48
CA MET A 128 13.88 2.90 21.87
C MET A 128 14.44 1.84 22.83
N GLY A 129 14.22 0.55 22.57
CA GLY A 129 14.75 -0.51 23.44
C GLY A 129 16.26 -0.67 23.34
N THR A 130 16.81 -0.54 22.13
CA THR A 130 18.25 -0.73 21.88
C THR A 130 19.08 0.51 22.20
N TRP A 131 18.58 1.72 21.91
CA TRP A 131 19.31 2.99 22.03
C TRP A 131 18.76 3.93 23.10
N GLY A 132 17.57 3.66 23.62
CA GLY A 132 16.91 4.48 24.63
C GLY A 132 16.76 3.77 25.98
N ASP A 133 15.75 4.22 26.73
CA ASP A 133 15.44 3.75 28.06
C ASP A 133 14.41 2.60 28.02
N VAL A 134 14.89 1.38 28.25
CA VAL A 134 14.09 0.15 28.25
C VAL A 134 13.01 0.16 29.34
N SER A 135 13.19 0.91 30.43
CA SER A 135 12.21 0.94 31.53
C SER A 135 10.84 1.50 31.11
N LYS A 136 10.80 2.25 30.01
CA LYS A 136 9.56 2.80 29.43
C LYS A 136 8.80 1.79 28.56
N ILE A 137 9.41 0.65 28.22
CA ILE A 137 8.80 -0.41 27.41
C ILE A 137 8.02 -1.35 28.33
N THR A 138 6.78 -0.98 28.61
CA THR A 138 5.85 -1.86 29.33
C THR A 138 5.23 -2.90 28.38
N PRO A 139 4.69 -4.02 28.89
CA PRO A 139 4.06 -5.04 28.05
C PRO A 139 3.03 -4.47 27.08
N LEU A 140 2.14 -3.59 27.53
CA LEU A 140 1.11 -2.97 26.68
C LEU A 140 1.71 -2.07 25.59
N VAL A 141 2.74 -1.29 25.94
CA VAL A 141 3.45 -0.38 25.02
C VAL A 141 4.17 -1.16 23.93
N SER A 142 4.66 -2.37 24.22
CA SER A 142 5.22 -3.26 23.20
C SER A 142 4.16 -4.04 22.40
N ALA A 143 3.06 -4.45 23.03
CA ALA A 143 2.07 -5.34 22.44
C ALA A 143 1.30 -4.71 21.27
N ILE A 144 0.78 -3.48 21.45
CA ILE A 144 -0.07 -2.84 20.45
C ILE A 144 0.70 -2.62 19.14
N PRO A 145 1.92 -2.04 19.13
CA PRO A 145 2.73 -1.92 17.92
C PRO A 145 3.06 -3.26 17.25
N VAL A 146 3.39 -4.28 18.03
CA VAL A 146 3.72 -5.62 17.52
C VAL A 146 2.52 -6.24 16.80
N ILE A 147 1.33 -6.17 17.41
CA ILE A 147 0.10 -6.70 16.81
C ILE A 147 -0.21 -5.94 15.52
N LEU A 148 -0.17 -4.60 15.56
CA LEU A 148 -0.45 -3.76 14.40
C LEU A 148 0.49 -4.08 13.21
N ALA A 149 1.78 -4.27 13.49
CA ALA A 149 2.76 -4.67 12.48
C ALA A 149 2.47 -6.08 11.93
N LYS A 150 2.16 -7.06 12.80
CA LYS A 150 1.88 -8.44 12.37
C LYS A 150 0.59 -8.58 11.56
N THR A 151 -0.44 -7.77 11.85
CA THR A 151 -1.70 -7.77 11.09
C THR A 151 -1.61 -7.00 9.77
N SER A 152 -0.48 -6.34 9.47
CA SER A 152 -0.36 -5.50 8.28
C SER A 152 -0.54 -6.25 6.96
N CYS A 153 -0.28 -7.56 6.93
CA CYS A 153 -0.46 -8.38 5.74
C CYS A 153 -1.94 -8.50 5.31
N ALA A 154 -2.88 -8.37 6.25
CA ALA A 154 -4.31 -8.44 5.99
C ALA A 154 -4.87 -7.14 5.39
N TYR A 155 -4.13 -6.04 5.50
CA TYR A 155 -4.58 -4.73 5.02
C TYR A 155 -4.59 -4.61 3.49
N ASN A 156 -3.63 -5.23 2.80
CA ASN A 156 -3.53 -5.10 1.34
C ASN A 156 -4.78 -5.66 0.63
N PRO A 157 -5.25 -6.90 0.90
CA PRO A 157 -6.49 -7.41 0.31
C PRO A 157 -7.71 -6.54 0.61
N LEU A 158 -7.82 -5.98 1.82
CA LEU A 158 -8.93 -5.10 2.20
C LEU A 158 -8.91 -3.81 1.38
N ILE A 159 -7.75 -3.16 1.21
CA ILE A 159 -7.62 -1.96 0.37
C ILE A 159 -7.96 -2.28 -1.08
N TYR A 160 -7.51 -3.43 -1.61
CA TYR A 160 -7.85 -3.83 -2.98
C TYR A 160 -9.35 -4.08 -3.15
N ALA A 161 -9.99 -4.72 -2.18
CA ALA A 161 -11.44 -4.98 -2.18
C ALA A 161 -12.26 -3.68 -2.17
N ILE A 162 -11.74 -2.59 -1.61
CA ILE A 162 -12.43 -1.30 -1.56
C ILE A 162 -12.11 -0.45 -2.81
N SER A 163 -10.85 -0.44 -3.26
CA SER A 163 -10.34 0.60 -4.16
C SER A 163 -10.00 0.14 -5.58
N HIS A 164 -9.82 -1.17 -5.83
CA HIS A 164 -9.30 -1.70 -7.10
C HIS A 164 -10.39 -2.34 -7.98
N PRO A 165 -10.81 -1.73 -9.12
CA PRO A 165 -11.96 -2.16 -9.93
C PRO A 165 -11.92 -3.62 -10.36
N LYS A 166 -10.85 -4.02 -11.06
CA LYS A 166 -10.72 -5.39 -11.57
C LYS A 166 -10.68 -6.43 -10.45
N TYR A 167 -10.21 -6.04 -9.27
CA TYR A 167 -10.18 -6.93 -8.12
C TYR A 167 -11.58 -7.11 -7.53
N ARG A 168 -12.37 -6.03 -7.50
CA ARG A 168 -13.78 -6.04 -7.09
C ARG A 168 -14.66 -6.85 -8.04
N GLU A 169 -14.46 -6.70 -9.35
CA GLU A 169 -15.16 -7.49 -10.37
C GLU A 169 -14.91 -8.99 -10.16
N CYS A 170 -13.64 -9.38 -9.99
CA CYS A 170 -13.26 -10.76 -9.71
C CYS A 170 -13.85 -11.28 -8.38
N LEU A 171 -13.75 -10.49 -7.31
CA LEU A 171 -14.33 -10.86 -6.01
C LEU A 171 -15.84 -11.08 -6.09
N LYS A 172 -16.57 -10.27 -6.86
CA LYS A 172 -18.01 -10.43 -7.06
C LYS A 172 -18.35 -11.72 -7.82
N GLN A 173 -17.54 -12.08 -8.82
CA GLN A 173 -17.71 -13.35 -9.55
C GLN A 173 -17.43 -14.57 -8.66
N MET A 174 -16.41 -14.50 -7.81
CA MET A 174 -16.02 -15.61 -6.93
C MET A 174 -16.87 -15.73 -5.66
N PHE A 175 -17.29 -14.59 -5.09
CA PHE A 175 -18.05 -14.51 -3.84
C PHE A 175 -19.27 -13.58 -4.00
N PRO A 176 -20.33 -14.03 -4.69
CA PRO A 176 -21.50 -13.21 -4.99
C PRO A 176 -22.21 -12.66 -3.74
N TRP A 177 -22.08 -13.36 -2.61
CA TRP A 177 -22.68 -13.01 -1.32
C TRP A 177 -22.05 -11.79 -0.64
N MET A 178 -20.85 -11.35 -1.06
CA MET A 178 -20.18 -10.19 -0.45
C MET A 178 -20.81 -8.83 -0.82
N CYS A 179 -21.93 -8.79 -1.56
CA CYS A 179 -22.74 -7.60 -1.86
C CYS A 179 -21.91 -6.35 -2.27
N ILE A 180 -20.84 -6.55 -3.05
CA ILE A 180 -19.94 -5.46 -3.46
C ILE A 180 -20.70 -4.56 -4.45
N VAL A 181 -21.19 -3.41 -3.96
CA VAL A 181 -21.84 -2.39 -4.80
C VAL A 181 -20.79 -1.62 -5.57
N GLU A 182 -20.65 -1.91 -6.86
CA GLU A 182 -19.87 -1.05 -7.75
C GLU A 182 -20.67 0.22 -8.04
N GLU A 183 -20.20 1.36 -7.52
CA GLU A 183 -20.59 2.63 -8.11
C GLU A 183 -20.06 2.64 -9.55
N LYS A 184 -20.97 2.48 -10.52
CA LYS A 184 -20.70 2.90 -11.90
C LYS A 184 -20.39 4.39 -11.83
N LYS A 185 -19.11 4.76 -11.84
CA LYS A 185 -18.73 6.12 -12.18
C LYS A 185 -19.28 6.36 -13.58
N SER A 186 -20.34 7.15 -13.67
CA SER A 186 -20.85 7.67 -14.93
C SER A 186 -19.72 8.44 -15.59
N VAL A 187 -18.99 7.77 -16.48
CA VAL A 187 -18.27 8.46 -17.54
C VAL A 187 -19.38 9.16 -18.31
N VAL A 188 -19.47 10.49 -18.15
CA VAL A 188 -20.28 11.32 -19.04
C VAL A 188 -19.58 11.25 -20.39
N ASP A 189 -19.83 10.17 -21.12
CA ASP A 189 -19.61 10.11 -22.55
C ASP A 189 -20.61 11.09 -23.15
N ASN A 190 -20.15 12.29 -23.51
CA ASN A 190 -20.81 13.08 -24.52
C ASN A 190 -20.66 12.34 -25.86
N GLN A 191 -21.39 11.23 -26.02
CA GLN A 191 -21.68 10.67 -27.32
C GLN A 191 -23.05 11.15 -27.76
N SER A 192 -23.02 11.84 -28.89
CA SER A 192 -24.12 12.33 -29.69
C SER A 192 -25.30 11.37 -29.77
N VAL A 193 -26.49 11.95 -29.54
CA VAL A 193 -27.82 11.42 -29.83
C VAL A 193 -27.88 10.80 -31.23
N ILE A 194 -28.00 9.47 -31.32
CA ILE A 194 -28.77 8.75 -32.39
C ILE A 194 -29.35 7.44 -31.80
N THR A 195 -30.66 7.49 -31.50
CA THR A 195 -31.76 6.54 -31.76
C THR A 195 -31.59 4.99 -31.64
N GLU A 196 -32.44 4.41 -30.77
CA GLU A 196 -33.14 3.10 -30.82
C GLU A 196 -32.38 1.75 -30.65
N LYS A 197 -32.56 1.07 -29.51
CA LYS A 197 -33.61 0.04 -29.26
C LYS A 197 -33.46 -0.62 -27.87
N THR A 198 -34.63 -0.90 -27.31
CA THR A 198 -34.99 -1.69 -26.11
C THR A 198 -34.10 -2.88 -25.78
N GLU A 199 -33.69 -3.01 -24.51
CA GLU A 199 -33.83 -4.27 -23.76
C GLU A 199 -33.70 -4.06 -22.25
N MET A 200 -34.62 -4.69 -21.52
CA MET A 200 -34.80 -4.63 -20.07
C MET A 200 -33.60 -5.26 -19.35
N THR A 201 -33.19 -4.72 -18.20
CA THR A 201 -32.49 -5.52 -17.20
C THR A 201 -33.04 -5.24 -15.83
N GLU A 202 -33.63 -6.30 -15.29
CA GLU A 202 -34.33 -6.39 -14.02
C GLU A 202 -33.43 -5.99 -12.84
N THR A 203 -34.05 -5.26 -11.92
CA THR A 203 -33.59 -5.10 -10.53
C THR A 203 -33.50 -6.47 -9.85
N VAL A 204 -32.29 -6.99 -9.63
CA VAL A 204 -32.08 -8.12 -8.73
C VAL A 204 -32.09 -7.63 -7.29
N LYS A 205 -33.23 -7.88 -6.64
CA LYS A 205 -33.49 -7.78 -5.21
C LYS A 205 -32.56 -8.76 -4.47
N CYS A 206 -31.80 -8.28 -3.50
CA CYS A 206 -31.16 -9.18 -2.51
C CYS A 206 -32.23 -9.57 -1.48
N GLU A 207 -32.70 -10.82 -1.53
CA GLU A 207 -33.43 -11.43 -0.43
C GLU A 207 -32.48 -12.35 0.34
N SER A 208 -32.42 -12.08 1.65
CA SER A 208 -31.68 -12.81 2.66
C SER A 208 -32.20 -14.24 2.80
N ALA A 209 -31.29 -15.19 2.98
CA ALA A 209 -31.56 -16.49 3.57
C ALA A 209 -30.55 -16.72 4.71
#